data_AF-A0A165L0Q6-F1
#
_entry.id   AF-A0A165L0Q6-F1
#
_cell.length_a   1.000
_cell.length_b   1.000
_cell.length_c   1.000
_cell.angle_alpha   90.00
_cell.angle_beta   90.00
_cell.angle_gamma   90.00
#
_symmetry.space_group_name_H-M   'P 1'
#
loop_
_entity.id
_entity.type
_entity.pdbx_description
1 polymer ?
#
loop_
_entity_poly.entity_id
_entity_poly.type
_entity_poly.pdbx_seq_one_letter_code
_entity_poly.pdbx_strand_id
1 'polypeptide(L)' 'MLTYSIGGFGVLLDTLFKKSTPLSPGQISKALSRALNEIAIQVNIK' A
#
# COMPACT_ATOMS: atom_id res chain seq x y z
N MET A 1 0.81 -15.30 -10.67
CA MET A 1 -0.20 -14.81 -9.71
C MET A 1 0.56 -14.36 -8.46
N LEU A 2 0.60 -13.06 -8.17
CA LEU A 2 1.20 -12.54 -6.94
C LEU A 2 0.21 -12.80 -5.80
N THR A 3 0.49 -13.78 -4.97
CA THR A 3 -0.32 -14.08 -3.78
C THR A 3 -0.01 -13.03 -2.73
N TYR A 4 -0.79 -11.94 -2.74
CA TYR A 4 -0.67 -10.91 -1.72
C TYR A 4 -1.29 -11.42 -0.41
N SER A 5 -0.50 -11.47 0.65
CA SER A 5 -0.98 -11.84 1.98
C SER A 5 -1.80 -10.69 2.58
N ILE A 6 -2.98 -11.00 3.11
CA ILE A 6 -3.84 -10.06 3.86
C ILE A 6 -3.04 -9.40 5.00
N GLY A 7 -2.14 -10.14 5.65
CA GLY A 7 -1.27 -9.62 6.71
C GLY A 7 -0.28 -8.58 6.20
N GLY A 8 0.31 -8.78 5.02
CA GLY A 8 1.20 -7.80 4.39
C GLY A 8 0.47 -6.50 4.04
N PHE A 9 -0.80 -6.62 3.65
CA PHE A 9 -1.66 -5.48 3.37
C PHE A 9 -1.97 -4.64 4.62
N GLY A 10 -2.26 -5.32 5.73
CA GLY A 10 -2.47 -4.67 7.04
C GLY A 10 -1.24 -3.88 7.50
N VAL A 11 -0.05 -4.49 7.39
CA VAL A 11 1.22 -3.81 7.73
C VAL A 11 1.49 -2.62 6.80
N LEU A 12 1.16 -2.73 5.51
CA LEU A 12 1.34 -1.65 4.56
C LEU A 12 0.43 -0.45 4.90
N LEU A 13 -0.83 -0.70 5.24
CA LEU A 13 -1.76 0.33 5.69
C LEU A 13 -1.32 0.97 7.01
N ASP A 14 -0.90 0.17 7.99
CA ASP A 14 -0.35 0.67 9.26
C ASP A 14 0.85 1.59 9.02
N THR A 15 1.76 1.19 8.12
CA THR A 15 2.93 1.98 7.74
C THR A 15 2.54 3.30 7.04
N LEU A 16 1.61 3.24 6.09
CA LEU A 16 1.15 4.42 5.33
C LEU A 16 0.45 5.45 6.21
N PHE A 17 -0.27 5.00 7.25
CA PHE A 17 -1.09 5.86 8.11
C PHE A 17 -0.53 6.02 9.53
N LYS A 18 0.69 5.53 9.80
CA LYS A 18 1.36 5.57 11.11
C LYS A 18 1.40 6.96 11.76
N LYS A 19 1.50 8.01 10.94
CA LYS A 19 1.62 9.40 11.39
C LYS A 19 0.33 10.21 11.25
N SER A 20 -0.65 9.72 10.50
CA SER A 20 -1.86 10.47 10.17
C SER A 20 -2.98 9.53 9.77
N THR A 21 -4.10 9.61 10.48
CA THR A 21 -5.30 8.85 10.14
C THR A 21 -5.89 9.39 8.84
N PRO A 22 -6.28 8.53 7.88
CA PRO A 22 -6.92 8.98 6.65
C PRO A 22 -8.28 9.61 6.97
N LEU A 23 -8.53 10.78 6.39
CA LEU A 23 -9.76 11.56 6.59
C LEU A 23 -10.92 11.06 5.70
N SER A 24 -10.62 10.27 4.67
CA SER A 24 -11.63 9.66 3.81
C SER A 24 -11.15 8.34 3.20
N PRO A 25 -12.08 7.44 2.83
CA PRO A 25 -11.74 6.19 2.12
C PRO A 25 -10.96 6.43 0.82
N GLY A 26 -11.19 7.58 0.17
CA GLY A 26 -10.46 7.98 -1.04
C GLY A 26 -8.96 8.15 -0.82
N GLN A 27 -8.54 8.63 0.36
CA GLN A 27 -7.12 8.74 0.70
C GLN A 27 -6.46 7.38 0.88
N ILE A 28 -7.21 6.40 1.42
CA ILE A 28 -6.76 5.00 1.56
C ILE A 28 -6.48 4.42 0.17
N SER A 29 -7.47 4.49 -0.72
CA SER A 29 -7.33 3.97 -2.09
C SER A 29 -6.18 4.61 -2.86
N LYS A 30 -6.01 5.93 -2.75
CA LYS A 30 -4.94 6.68 -3.43
C LYS A 30 -3.54 6.34 -2.89
N ALA A 31 -3.37 6.32 -1.58
CA ALA A 31 -2.09 6.00 -0.95
C ALA A 31 -1.66 4.56 -1.24
N LEU A 32 -2.61 3.63 -1.14
CA LEU A 32 -2.41 2.22 -1.42
C LEU A 32 -2.06 1.97 -2.90
N SER A 33 -2.80 2.56 -3.84
CA SER A 33 -2.51 2.43 -5.28
C SER A 33 -1.11 2.95 -5.61
N ARG A 34 -0.69 4.06 -5.00
CA ARG A 34 0.66 4.60 -5.18
C ARG A 34 1.73 3.66 -4.62
N ALA A 35 1.54 3.15 -3.40
CA ALA A 35 2.49 2.24 -2.77
C ALA A 35 2.64 0.92 -3.54
N LEU A 36 1.53 0.34 -4.01
CA LEU A 36 1.55 -0.86 -4.84
C LEU A 36 2.25 -0.62 -6.19
N ASN A 37 2.06 0.55 -6.80
CA ASN A 37 2.75 0.92 -8.03
C ASN A 37 4.27 1.06 -7.81
N GLU A 38 4.69 1.67 -6.70
CA GLU A 38 6.13 1.76 -6.34
C GLU A 38 6.74 0.38 -6.09
N ILE A 39 6.03 -0.54 -5.43
CA ILE A 39 6.46 -1.93 -5.27
C ILE A 39 6.59 -2.61 -6.64
N ALA A 40 5.60 -2.44 -7.52
CA ALA A 40 5.62 -3.03 -8.86
C ALA A 40 6.82 -2.54 -9.67
N ILE A 41 7.14 -1.25 -9.62
CA ILE A 41 8.32 -0.67 -10.26
C ILE A 41 9.60 -1.30 -9.70
N GLN A 42 9.73 -1.38 -8.37
CA GLN A 42 10.92 -1.98 -7.74
C GLN A 42 11.09 -3.47 -8.06
N VAL A 43 9.99 -4.21 -8.20
CA VAL A 43 10.02 -5.63 -8.59
C VAL A 43 10.34 -5.80 -10.09
N ASN A 44 9.85 -4.91 -10.96
CA ASN A 44 10.05 -4.96 -12.41
C ASN A 44 11.43 -4.45 -12.86
N ILE A 45 12.17 -3.74 -11.99
CA ILE A 45 13.57 -3.33 -12.23
C ILE A 45 14.56 -4.48 -11.92
N LYS A 46 14.08 -5.64 -11.47
CA LYS A 46 14.88 -6.82 -11.13
C LYS A 46 14.95 -7.81 -12.30
#